data_AF-A0A2P8E4Y1-F1
#
_entry.id   AF-A0A2P8E4Y1-F1
#
_cell.length_a   1.000
_cell.length_b   1.000
_cell.length_c   1.000
_cell.angle_alpha   90.00
_cell.angle_beta   90.00
_cell.angle_gamma   90.00
#
_symmetry.space_group_name_H-M   'P 1'
#
loop_
_entity.id
_entity.type
_entity.pdbx_description
1 polymer ?
#
loop_
_entity_poly.entity_id
_entity_poly.type
_entity_poly.pdbx_seq_one_letter_code
_entity_poly.pdbx_strand_id
1 'polypeptide(L)'
;MKARMNSMDRLRLLFEEQINVLPIAENLRLLDQSNFREEMRKRNFHSAIISVDGAWMKFDDGDEAPSPLRQEDWMEADTPLLMAFRMLIQRRRYFIKDEDGNPAYIVTRTDLDKIPLRIGLFGLISLLETHLKDLIRKQLPHWEESITENRLGQAKNLYEWKKARGEEIDLVQCLQFGDLGSVFSKKQRFRKFEPGFSRDNWVDMMNKIGRLRDELAHSQSQLGFSWEEIDQMIVFIRGVIDREDPVFES
;
A
#
# COMPACT_ATOMS: atom_id res chain seq x y z
N MET A 1 -15.68 -8.28 -28.16
CA MET A 1 -15.99 -7.00 -27.50
C MET A 1 -15.27 -7.00 -26.16
N LYS A 2 -14.17 -6.24 -25.97
CA LYS A 2 -13.49 -6.21 -24.65
C LYS A 2 -14.49 -5.66 -23.62
N ALA A 3 -14.70 -6.37 -22.52
CA ALA A 3 -15.56 -5.92 -21.44
C ALA A 3 -15.14 -4.50 -21.03
N ARG A 4 -16.10 -3.59 -20.90
CA ARG A 4 -15.82 -2.20 -20.55
C ARG A 4 -15.41 -2.17 -19.08
N MET A 5 -14.12 -2.07 -18.84
CA MET A 5 -13.52 -2.06 -17.51
C MET A 5 -14.15 -0.96 -16.64
N ASN A 6 -14.69 -1.34 -15.48
CA ASN A 6 -15.39 -0.43 -14.58
C ASN A 6 -14.37 0.50 -13.87
N SER A 7 -14.86 1.49 -13.12
CA SER A 7 -13.97 2.46 -12.45
C SER A 7 -13.07 1.82 -11.39
N MET A 8 -13.57 0.78 -10.71
CA MET A 8 -12.82 0.06 -9.68
C MET A 8 -11.70 -0.78 -10.28
N ASP A 9 -11.98 -1.49 -11.38
CA ASP A 9 -10.99 -2.27 -12.12
C ASP A 9 -9.84 -1.38 -12.62
N ARG A 10 -10.15 -0.16 -13.10
CA ARG A 10 -9.13 0.82 -13.53
C ARG A 10 -8.27 1.30 -12.38
N LEU A 11 -8.87 1.58 -11.22
CA LEU A 11 -8.13 2.02 -10.04
C LEU A 11 -7.24 0.90 -9.49
N ARG A 12 -7.71 -0.36 -9.50
CA ARG A 12 -6.88 -1.52 -9.16
C ARG A 12 -5.67 -1.60 -10.07
N LEU A 13 -5.86 -1.57 -11.38
CA LEU A 13 -4.75 -1.61 -12.34
C LEU A 13 -3.74 -0.48 -12.10
N LEU A 14 -4.21 0.73 -11.83
CA LEU A 14 -3.33 1.87 -11.55
C LEU A 14 -2.43 1.59 -10.35
N PHE A 15 -2.99 1.22 -9.20
CA PHE A 15 -2.23 1.10 -7.95
C PHE A 15 -1.53 -0.25 -7.77
N GLU A 16 -2.01 -1.30 -8.44
CA GLU A 16 -1.49 -2.65 -8.28
C GLU A 16 -0.55 -3.10 -9.40
N GLU A 17 -0.65 -2.51 -10.60
CA GLU A 17 0.16 -2.93 -11.76
C GLU A 17 0.97 -1.80 -12.39
N GLN A 18 0.45 -0.57 -12.41
CA GLN A 18 1.11 0.52 -13.17
C GLN A 18 2.18 1.28 -12.39
N ILE A 19 2.09 1.29 -11.05
CA ILE A 19 3.15 1.88 -10.21
C ILE A 19 4.15 0.77 -9.89
N ASN A 20 5.36 0.87 -10.44
CA ASN A 20 6.45 -0.07 -10.19
C ASN A 20 7.47 0.47 -9.16
N VAL A 21 8.54 -0.28 -8.93
CA VAL A 21 9.56 0.03 -7.91
C VAL A 21 10.52 1.15 -8.30
N LEU A 22 10.74 1.41 -9.60
CA LEU A 22 11.76 2.37 -10.04
C LEU A 22 11.62 3.78 -9.43
N PRO A 23 10.41 4.37 -9.28
CA PRO A 23 10.25 5.68 -8.64
C PRO A 23 10.75 5.78 -7.20
N ILE A 24 10.92 4.65 -6.50
CA ILE A 24 11.51 4.61 -5.15
C ILE A 24 12.95 4.14 -5.15
N ALA A 25 13.48 3.60 -6.24
CA ALA A 25 14.87 3.14 -6.31
C ALA A 25 15.85 4.32 -6.36
N GLU A 26 17.06 4.10 -5.87
CA GLU A 26 18.18 5.05 -5.93
C GLU A 26 19.20 4.60 -6.98
N ASN A 27 19.93 5.56 -7.56
CA ASN A 27 21.04 5.25 -8.45
C ASN A 27 22.11 4.47 -7.68
N LEU A 28 22.46 3.30 -8.19
CA LEU A 28 23.50 2.48 -7.61
C LEU A 28 24.87 3.08 -7.95
N ARG A 29 25.67 3.30 -6.91
CA ARG A 29 27.07 3.67 -7.06
C ARG A 29 27.92 2.41 -7.07
N LEU A 30 28.59 2.16 -8.19
CA LEU A 30 29.59 1.12 -8.34
C LEU A 30 30.89 1.57 -7.68
N LEU A 31 31.46 0.75 -6.79
CA LEU A 31 32.64 1.08 -6.01
C LEU A 31 33.86 0.28 -6.47
N ASP A 32 35.05 0.84 -6.22
CA ASP A 32 36.31 0.20 -6.53
C ASP A 32 36.77 -0.72 -5.39
N GLN A 33 37.37 -1.86 -5.74
CA GLN A 33 37.84 -2.85 -4.76
C GLN A 33 38.85 -2.27 -3.75
N SER A 34 39.64 -1.27 -4.14
CA SER A 34 40.67 -0.67 -3.29
C SER A 34 40.11 0.22 -2.17
N ASN A 35 38.91 0.80 -2.34
CA ASN A 35 38.40 1.83 -1.43
C ASN A 35 36.92 1.68 -1.02
N PHE A 36 36.22 0.63 -1.46
CA PHE A 36 34.78 0.51 -1.25
C PHE A 36 34.36 0.65 0.24
N ARG A 37 35.12 0.09 1.19
CA ARG A 37 34.80 0.18 2.63
C ARG A 37 34.86 1.62 3.14
N GLU A 38 35.83 2.40 2.68
CA GLU A 38 35.94 3.81 3.06
C GLU A 38 34.79 4.63 2.47
N GLU A 39 34.49 4.46 1.18
CA GLU A 39 33.38 5.15 0.52
C GLU A 39 32.03 4.77 1.12
N MET A 40 31.82 3.50 1.46
CA MET A 40 30.62 3.03 2.17
C MET A 40 30.47 3.74 3.52
N ARG A 41 31.50 3.75 4.35
CA ARG A 41 31.47 4.44 5.66
C ARG A 41 31.21 5.92 5.52
N LYS A 42 31.90 6.60 4.58
CA LYS A 42 31.76 8.03 4.32
C LYS A 42 30.35 8.43 3.91
N ARG A 43 29.66 7.56 3.18
CA ARG A 43 28.31 7.79 2.64
C ARG A 43 27.20 7.14 3.46
N ASN A 44 27.56 6.45 4.55
CA ASN A 44 26.63 5.65 5.34
C ASN A 44 25.89 4.58 4.51
N PHE A 45 26.59 3.99 3.53
CA PHE A 45 26.07 2.87 2.76
C PHE A 45 26.34 1.56 3.50
N HIS A 46 25.34 0.71 3.49
CA HIS A 46 25.39 -0.61 4.12
C HIS A 46 25.45 -1.74 3.09
N SER A 47 25.37 -1.40 1.80
CA SER A 47 25.48 -2.33 0.68
C SER A 47 26.21 -1.65 -0.46
N ALA A 48 26.96 -2.43 -1.23
CA ALA A 48 27.64 -1.98 -2.43
C ALA A 48 27.71 -3.06 -3.50
N ILE A 49 27.91 -2.61 -4.74
CA ILE A 49 28.42 -3.45 -5.82
C ILE A 49 29.83 -2.96 -6.17
N ILE A 50 30.74 -3.91 -6.30
CA ILE A 50 32.19 -3.69 -6.44
C ILE A 50 32.65 -4.40 -7.71
N SER A 51 33.53 -3.76 -8.49
CA SER A 51 34.24 -4.45 -9.58
C SER A 51 35.48 -5.15 -9.01
N VAL A 52 35.53 -6.48 -9.12
CA VAL A 52 36.68 -7.30 -8.71
C VAL A 52 37.10 -8.11 -9.93
N ASP A 53 38.31 -7.83 -10.45
CA ASP A 53 38.87 -8.49 -11.64
C ASP A 53 37.93 -8.53 -12.86
N GLY A 54 37.14 -7.46 -13.05
CA GLY A 54 36.17 -7.33 -14.15
C GLY A 54 34.82 -8.00 -13.91
N ALA A 55 34.58 -8.59 -12.73
CA ALA A 55 33.30 -9.14 -12.32
C ALA A 55 32.61 -8.26 -11.26
N TRP A 56 31.27 -8.15 -11.33
CA TRP A 56 30.49 -7.48 -10.30
C TRP A 56 30.26 -8.39 -9.10
N MET A 57 30.71 -7.93 -7.93
CA MET A 57 30.51 -8.58 -6.64
C MET A 57 29.68 -7.69 -5.72
N LYS A 58 28.86 -8.28 -4.86
CA LYS A 58 28.15 -7.56 -3.79
C LYS A 58 28.98 -7.56 -2.52
N PHE A 59 28.71 -6.57 -1.69
CA PHE A 59 29.18 -6.54 -0.31
C PHE A 59 28.12 -5.88 0.56
N ASP A 60 27.71 -6.55 1.62
CA ASP A 60 26.88 -5.97 2.67
C ASP A 60 27.70 -5.74 3.95
N ASP A 61 27.33 -4.72 4.72
CA ASP A 61 27.99 -4.48 6.01
C ASP A 61 27.85 -5.70 6.93
N GLY A 62 28.97 -6.16 7.48
CA GLY A 62 29.09 -7.43 8.21
C GLY A 62 29.64 -8.60 7.39
N ASP A 63 29.70 -8.51 6.05
CA ASP A 63 30.35 -9.53 5.24
C ASP A 63 31.88 -9.54 5.46
N GLU A 64 32.49 -10.73 5.44
CA GLU A 64 33.95 -10.86 5.53
C GLU A 64 34.64 -10.30 4.27
N ALA A 65 34.10 -10.63 3.10
CA ALA A 65 34.65 -10.25 1.80
C ALA A 65 33.53 -10.09 0.75
N PRO A 66 33.79 -9.38 -0.37
CA PRO A 66 32.87 -9.32 -1.50
C PRO A 66 32.51 -10.72 -2.01
N SER A 67 31.25 -10.92 -2.39
CA SER A 67 30.72 -12.20 -2.86
C SER A 67 29.98 -12.05 -4.20
N PRO A 68 29.81 -13.13 -4.98
CA PRO A 68 29.07 -13.07 -6.23
C PRO A 68 27.60 -12.66 -6.05
N LEU A 69 27.07 -11.86 -6.97
CA LEU A 69 25.65 -11.54 -7.07
C LEU A 69 24.85 -12.80 -7.46
N ARG A 70 23.76 -13.08 -6.74
CA ARG A 70 22.87 -14.21 -6.99
C ARG A 70 21.54 -13.71 -7.55
N GLN A 71 20.75 -14.60 -8.14
CA GLN A 71 19.42 -14.26 -8.68
C GLN A 71 18.54 -13.55 -7.64
N GLU A 72 18.64 -13.98 -6.38
CA GLU A 72 17.87 -13.47 -5.26
C GLU A 72 18.26 -12.05 -4.79
N ASP A 73 19.39 -11.52 -5.27
CA ASP A 73 19.80 -10.14 -5.00
C ASP A 73 19.08 -9.13 -5.91
N TRP A 74 18.40 -9.61 -6.95
CA TRP A 74 17.81 -8.78 -8.00
C TRP A 74 16.30 -8.62 -7.84
N MET A 75 15.81 -7.46 -8.29
CA MET A 75 14.40 -7.17 -8.50
C MET A 75 14.24 -6.61 -9.92
N GLU A 76 13.20 -7.05 -10.62
CA GLU A 76 12.89 -6.53 -11.95
C GLU A 76 12.37 -5.09 -11.84
N ALA A 77 12.76 -4.23 -12.78
CA ALA A 77 12.44 -2.80 -12.75
C ALA A 77 10.93 -2.51 -12.82
N ASP A 78 10.17 -3.39 -13.46
CA ASP A 78 8.72 -3.32 -13.60
C ASP A 78 7.96 -3.99 -12.43
N THR A 79 8.67 -4.50 -11.41
CA THR A 79 8.03 -5.11 -10.22
C THR A 79 7.02 -4.14 -9.63
N PRO A 80 5.73 -4.52 -9.50
CA PRO A 80 4.72 -3.65 -8.94
C PRO A 80 5.05 -3.21 -7.51
N LEU A 81 4.78 -1.96 -7.18
CA LEU A 81 5.30 -1.32 -5.97
C LEU A 81 4.81 -2.00 -4.68
N LEU A 82 3.56 -2.48 -4.63
CA LEU A 82 3.03 -3.22 -3.48
C LEU A 82 3.66 -4.62 -3.33
N MET A 83 4.11 -5.23 -4.43
CA MET A 83 4.88 -6.47 -4.40
C MET A 83 6.32 -6.20 -3.94
N ALA A 84 6.97 -5.16 -4.48
CA ALA A 84 8.28 -4.70 -4.05
C ALA A 84 8.31 -4.37 -2.56
N PHE A 85 7.27 -3.71 -2.05
CA PHE A 85 7.07 -3.46 -0.62
C PHE A 85 7.18 -4.73 0.23
N ARG A 86 6.43 -5.79 -0.11
CA ARG A 86 6.47 -7.08 0.60
C ARG A 86 7.83 -7.75 0.51
N MET A 87 8.46 -7.68 -0.66
CA MET A 87 9.81 -8.20 -0.87
C MET A 87 10.83 -7.47 0.01
N LEU A 88 10.69 -6.16 0.20
CA LEU A 88 11.56 -5.30 1.00
C LEU A 88 11.32 -5.41 2.52
N ILE A 89 10.16 -5.92 2.94
CA ILE A 89 9.94 -6.34 4.33
C ILE A 89 10.76 -7.59 4.63
N GLN A 90 10.78 -8.56 3.70
CA GLN A 90 11.49 -9.83 3.87
C GLN A 90 13.00 -9.69 3.71
N ARG A 91 13.47 -8.77 2.87
CA ARG A 91 14.90 -8.51 2.64
C ARG A 91 15.18 -7.02 2.64
N ARG A 92 16.30 -6.64 3.24
CA ARG A 92 16.68 -5.24 3.44
C ARG A 92 16.84 -4.44 2.14
N ARG A 93 17.24 -5.09 1.05
CA ARG A 93 17.53 -4.45 -0.25
C ARG A 93 17.45 -5.41 -1.43
N TYR A 94 17.29 -4.83 -2.62
CA TYR A 94 17.49 -5.47 -3.92
C TYR A 94 18.26 -4.53 -4.84
N PHE A 95 18.99 -5.09 -5.80
CA PHE A 95 19.56 -4.37 -6.92
C PHE A 95 18.64 -4.50 -8.14
N ILE A 96 18.69 -3.51 -9.03
CA ILE A 96 17.92 -3.49 -10.27
C ILE A 96 18.89 -3.18 -11.41
N LYS A 97 18.71 -3.88 -12.53
CA LYS A 97 19.53 -3.71 -13.72
C LYS A 97 19.02 -2.57 -14.60
N ASP A 98 19.90 -2.00 -15.42
CA ASP A 98 19.50 -1.21 -16.58
C ASP A 98 19.05 -2.10 -17.76
N GLU A 99 18.69 -1.45 -18.86
CA GLU A 99 18.24 -2.12 -20.10
C GLU A 99 19.34 -3.00 -20.73
N ASP A 100 20.61 -2.70 -20.46
CA ASP A 100 21.78 -3.47 -20.93
C ASP A 100 22.12 -4.65 -19.99
N GLY A 101 21.39 -4.79 -18.88
CA GLY A 101 21.58 -5.85 -17.89
C GLY A 101 22.67 -5.57 -16.85
N ASN A 102 23.21 -4.36 -16.79
CA ASN A 102 24.22 -3.95 -15.82
C ASN A 102 23.56 -3.51 -14.50
N PRO A 103 24.23 -3.70 -13.34
CA PRO A 103 23.73 -3.14 -12.09
C PRO A 103 23.65 -1.61 -12.14
N ALA A 104 22.45 -1.05 -11.96
CA ALA A 104 22.19 0.38 -12.17
C ALA A 104 21.46 1.05 -11.00
N TYR A 105 20.59 0.32 -10.29
CA TYR A 105 19.83 0.87 -9.17
C TYR A 105 19.86 -0.03 -7.95
N ILE A 106 19.58 0.56 -6.80
CA ILE A 106 19.37 -0.13 -5.53
C ILE A 106 18.06 0.37 -4.93
N VAL A 107 17.26 -0.55 -4.40
CA VAL A 107 16.10 -0.23 -3.58
C VAL A 107 16.23 -0.92 -2.24
N THR A 108 15.94 -0.19 -1.17
CA THR A 108 16.11 -0.61 0.21
C THR A 108 14.83 -0.42 1.02
N ARG A 109 14.76 -1.04 2.19
CA ARG A 109 13.65 -0.85 3.14
C ARG A 109 13.47 0.62 3.57
N THR A 110 14.52 1.44 3.50
CA THR A 110 14.44 2.89 3.78
C THR A 110 13.68 3.65 2.69
N ASP A 111 13.71 3.14 1.46
CA ASP A 111 13.03 3.77 0.32
C ASP A 111 11.51 3.59 0.36
N LEU A 112 11.01 2.71 1.23
CA LEU A 112 9.58 2.53 1.46
C LEU A 112 8.91 3.81 2.01
N ASP A 113 9.66 4.71 2.64
CA ASP A 113 9.06 5.96 3.16
C ASP A 113 8.84 7.03 2.06
N LYS A 114 9.27 6.76 0.82
CA LYS A 114 9.16 7.72 -0.29
C LYS A 114 7.72 7.92 -0.74
N ILE A 115 7.47 9.10 -1.30
CA ILE A 115 6.16 9.57 -1.77
C ILE A 115 5.43 8.56 -2.68
N PRO A 116 6.08 7.87 -3.64
CA PRO A 116 5.37 6.92 -4.51
C PRO A 116 4.72 5.76 -3.75
N LEU A 117 5.37 5.22 -2.70
CA LEU A 117 4.74 4.17 -1.89
C LEU A 117 3.55 4.74 -1.13
N ARG A 118 3.69 5.94 -0.56
CA ARG A 118 2.61 6.59 0.17
C ARG A 118 1.37 6.79 -0.72
N ILE A 119 1.56 7.20 -1.96
CA ILE A 119 0.49 7.32 -2.97
C ILE A 119 -0.14 5.94 -3.26
N GLY A 120 0.68 4.90 -3.43
CA GLY A 120 0.21 3.53 -3.64
C GLY A 120 -0.66 3.02 -2.49
N LEU A 121 -0.21 3.20 -1.24
CA LEU A 121 -0.95 2.81 -0.03
C LEU A 121 -2.26 3.61 0.10
N PHE A 122 -2.22 4.92 -0.14
CA PHE A 122 -3.42 5.75 -0.11
C PHE A 122 -4.43 5.31 -1.18
N GLY A 123 -3.96 4.95 -2.37
CA GLY A 123 -4.76 4.38 -3.44
C GLY A 123 -5.45 3.08 -3.03
N LEU A 124 -4.71 2.16 -2.39
CA LEU A 124 -5.27 0.90 -1.89
C LEU A 124 -6.35 1.12 -0.83
N ILE A 125 -6.14 2.06 0.11
CA ILE A 125 -7.16 2.39 1.11
C ILE A 125 -8.39 3.04 0.45
N SER A 126 -8.19 3.87 -0.57
CA SER A 126 -9.27 4.49 -1.34
C SER A 126 -10.10 3.45 -2.11
N LEU A 127 -9.47 2.38 -2.61
CA LEU A 127 -10.14 1.23 -3.20
C LEU A 127 -11.06 0.53 -2.19
N LEU A 128 -10.56 0.27 -0.97
CA LEU A 128 -11.37 -0.28 0.12
C LEU A 128 -12.58 0.63 0.42
N GLU A 129 -12.34 1.93 0.59
CA GLU A 129 -13.39 2.91 0.90
C GLU A 129 -14.49 2.90 -0.17
N THR A 130 -14.09 2.91 -1.44
CA THR A 130 -15.01 2.87 -2.59
C THR A 130 -15.81 1.58 -2.61
N HIS A 131 -15.14 0.44 -2.42
CA HIS A 131 -15.78 -0.87 -2.40
C HIS A 131 -16.82 -1.00 -1.29
N LEU A 132 -16.47 -0.60 -0.07
CA LEU A 132 -17.41 -0.62 1.06
C LEU A 132 -18.60 0.30 0.84
N LYS A 133 -18.40 1.50 0.26
CA LYS A 133 -19.49 2.41 -0.12
C LYS A 133 -20.41 1.79 -1.17
N ASP A 134 -19.86 1.13 -2.18
CA ASP A 134 -20.65 0.45 -3.22
C ASP A 134 -21.50 -0.69 -2.66
N LEU A 135 -20.94 -1.48 -1.73
CA LEU A 135 -21.70 -2.54 -1.04
C LEU A 135 -22.85 -1.97 -0.22
N ILE A 136 -22.63 -0.86 0.51
CA ILE A 136 -23.70 -0.16 1.25
C ILE A 136 -24.83 0.24 0.31
N ARG A 137 -24.50 0.90 -0.82
CA ARG A 137 -25.51 1.35 -1.81
C ARG A 137 -26.34 0.20 -2.36
N LYS A 138 -25.68 -0.90 -2.73
CA LYS A 138 -26.32 -2.01 -3.44
C LYS A 138 -27.16 -2.90 -2.53
N GLN A 139 -26.75 -3.06 -1.27
CA GLN A 139 -27.23 -4.19 -0.46
C GLN A 139 -27.74 -3.83 0.93
N LEU A 140 -27.46 -2.63 1.45
CA LEU A 140 -27.77 -2.28 2.84
C LEU A 140 -28.83 -1.18 2.93
N PRO A 141 -30.13 -1.52 2.79
CA PRO A 141 -31.19 -0.59 3.15
C PRO A 141 -31.10 -0.28 4.65
N HIS A 142 -31.39 0.96 5.03
CA HIS A 142 -31.36 1.42 6.42
C HIS A 142 -29.97 1.32 7.10
N TRP A 143 -28.89 1.48 6.32
CA TRP A 143 -27.53 1.52 6.86
C TRP A 143 -27.35 2.62 7.91
N GLU A 144 -28.18 3.67 7.88
CA GLU A 144 -28.19 4.80 8.79
C GLU A 144 -28.33 4.38 10.26
N GLU A 145 -29.07 3.30 10.52
CA GLU A 145 -29.23 2.72 11.87
C GLU A 145 -27.93 2.12 12.43
N SER A 146 -26.92 1.95 11.58
CA SER A 146 -25.65 1.34 11.94
C SER A 146 -24.61 2.35 12.45
N ILE A 147 -24.88 3.65 12.34
CA ILE A 147 -24.02 4.73 12.83
C ILE A 147 -24.76 5.61 13.85
N THR A 148 -24.03 6.44 14.60
CA THR A 148 -24.66 7.32 15.61
C THR A 148 -25.36 8.51 14.93
N GLU A 149 -26.36 9.09 15.61
CA GLU A 149 -27.08 10.27 15.11
C GLU A 149 -26.14 11.45 14.78
N ASN A 150 -25.11 11.66 15.61
CA ASN A 150 -24.10 12.69 15.35
C ASN A 150 -23.36 12.45 14.02
N ARG A 151 -22.95 11.20 13.76
CA ARG A 151 -22.24 10.83 12.52
C ARG A 151 -23.15 10.92 11.31
N LEU A 152 -24.41 10.49 11.43
CA LEU A 152 -25.41 10.66 10.39
C LEU A 152 -25.68 12.14 10.11
N GLY A 153 -25.74 12.99 11.15
CA GLY A 153 -25.87 14.43 11.03
C GLY A 153 -24.70 15.06 10.26
N GLN A 154 -23.46 14.64 10.54
CA GLN A 154 -22.28 15.09 9.80
C GLN A 154 -22.36 14.73 8.31
N ALA A 155 -22.75 13.49 7.98
CA ALA A 155 -22.92 13.06 6.60
C ALA A 155 -24.03 13.86 5.88
N LYS A 156 -25.17 14.10 6.55
CA LYS A 156 -26.28 14.92 6.02
C LYS A 156 -25.87 16.37 5.79
N ASN A 157 -25.11 16.97 6.71
CA ASN A 157 -24.60 18.33 6.55
C ASN A 157 -23.67 18.45 5.34
N LEU A 158 -22.75 17.48 5.16
CA LEU A 158 -21.87 17.43 3.99
C LEU A 158 -22.65 17.23 2.69
N TYR A 159 -23.67 16.36 2.72
CA TYR A 159 -24.55 16.12 1.59
C TYR A 159 -25.29 17.39 1.17
N GLU A 160 -25.96 18.08 2.08
CA GLU A 160 -26.67 19.33 1.78
C GLU A 160 -25.72 20.43 1.31
N TRP A 161 -24.52 20.52 1.88
CA TRP A 161 -23.50 21.48 1.45
C TRP A 161 -23.04 21.23 0.00
N LYS A 162 -22.82 19.96 -0.39
CA LYS A 162 -22.42 19.59 -1.75
C LYS A 162 -23.57 19.74 -2.74
N LYS A 163 -24.78 19.32 -2.35
CA LYS A 163 -26.00 19.47 -3.15
C LYS A 163 -26.33 20.94 -3.43
N ALA A 164 -26.15 21.83 -2.45
CA ALA A 164 -26.34 23.27 -2.63
C ALA A 164 -25.38 23.89 -3.67
N ARG A 165 -24.25 23.21 -3.96
CA ARG A 165 -23.28 23.59 -5.00
C ARG A 165 -23.58 22.95 -6.36
N GLY A 166 -24.69 22.22 -6.49
CA GLY A 166 -25.07 21.52 -7.71
C GLY A 166 -24.26 20.24 -7.98
N GLU A 167 -23.59 19.69 -6.96
CA GLU A 167 -22.88 18.41 -7.11
C GLU A 167 -23.89 17.24 -7.15
N GLU A 168 -23.76 16.36 -8.14
CA GLU A 168 -24.50 15.10 -8.20
C GLU A 168 -23.85 14.11 -7.23
N ILE A 169 -24.44 13.98 -6.04
CA ILE A 169 -23.91 13.16 -4.95
C ILE A 169 -25.03 12.39 -4.25
N ASP A 170 -24.70 11.26 -3.62
CA ASP A 170 -25.57 10.53 -2.69
C ASP A 170 -25.09 10.61 -1.23
N LEU A 171 -25.96 10.27 -0.26
CA LEU A 171 -25.63 10.33 1.16
C LEU A 171 -24.50 9.36 1.56
N VAL A 172 -24.38 8.21 0.90
CA VAL A 172 -23.33 7.21 1.17
C VAL A 172 -21.94 7.76 0.77
N GLN A 173 -21.85 8.60 -0.27
CA GLN A 173 -20.60 9.30 -0.63
C GLN A 173 -20.11 10.22 0.49
N CYS A 174 -21.03 10.77 1.28
CA CYS A 174 -20.72 11.67 2.40
C CYS A 174 -20.29 10.95 3.69
N LEU A 175 -20.28 9.61 3.70
CA LEU A 175 -19.72 8.84 4.80
C LEU A 175 -18.19 8.97 4.85
N GLN A 176 -17.67 9.09 6.06
CA GLN A 176 -16.23 9.00 6.30
C GLN A 176 -15.81 7.55 6.51
N PHE A 177 -14.52 7.27 6.40
CA PHE A 177 -13.99 5.90 6.52
C PHE A 177 -14.39 5.18 7.82
N GLY A 178 -14.37 5.87 8.97
CA GLY A 178 -14.81 5.31 10.25
C GLY A 178 -16.29 4.91 10.29
N ASP A 179 -17.15 5.57 9.50
CA ASP A 179 -18.56 5.21 9.38
C ASP A 179 -18.72 3.86 8.67
N LEU A 180 -17.88 3.60 7.66
CA LEU A 180 -17.89 2.31 6.95
C LEU A 180 -17.53 1.17 7.90
N GLY A 181 -16.48 1.35 8.71
CA GLY A 181 -16.13 0.38 9.76
C GLY A 181 -17.30 0.10 10.71
N SER A 182 -18.03 1.15 11.10
CA SER A 182 -19.21 1.05 11.97
C SER A 182 -20.36 0.28 11.30
N VAL A 183 -20.68 0.59 10.05
CA VAL A 183 -21.75 -0.07 9.27
C VAL A 183 -21.51 -1.57 9.17
N PHE A 184 -20.31 -2.00 8.80
CA PHE A 184 -20.00 -3.43 8.64
C PHE A 184 -19.75 -4.14 9.98
N SER A 185 -19.49 -3.43 11.07
CA SER A 185 -19.43 -4.03 12.42
C SER A 185 -20.80 -4.51 12.92
N LYS A 186 -21.90 -3.87 12.46
CA LYS A 186 -23.27 -4.17 12.90
C LYS A 186 -23.83 -5.40 12.17
N LYS A 187 -24.78 -6.09 12.81
CA LYS A 187 -25.39 -7.33 12.31
C LYS A 187 -24.36 -8.41 11.85
N GLN A 188 -23.15 -8.39 12.39
CA GLN A 188 -22.04 -9.27 12.01
C GLN A 188 -21.69 -9.28 10.51
N ARG A 189 -21.97 -8.19 9.78
CA ARG A 189 -21.73 -8.10 8.33
C ARG A 189 -20.25 -8.38 7.99
N PHE A 190 -19.31 -8.00 8.85
CA PHE A 190 -17.89 -8.30 8.69
C PHE A 190 -17.57 -9.79 8.45
N ARG A 191 -18.37 -10.72 9.00
CA ARG A 191 -18.16 -12.17 8.79
C ARG A 191 -18.44 -12.63 7.36
N LYS A 192 -19.17 -11.83 6.58
CA LYS A 192 -19.45 -12.15 5.19
C LYS A 192 -18.21 -11.92 4.29
N PHE A 193 -17.27 -11.07 4.72
CA PHE A 193 -15.97 -10.94 4.02
C PHE A 193 -15.06 -12.14 4.32
N GLU A 194 -14.96 -12.51 5.59
CA GLU A 194 -14.17 -13.65 6.05
C GLU A 194 -14.83 -14.26 7.28
N PRO A 195 -15.31 -15.53 7.23
CA PRO A 195 -15.96 -16.19 8.36
C PRO A 195 -15.12 -16.18 9.64
N GLY A 196 -13.79 -16.20 9.51
CA GLY A 196 -12.86 -16.13 10.64
C GLY A 196 -12.73 -14.77 11.31
N PHE A 197 -13.26 -13.68 10.74
CA PHE A 197 -13.18 -12.37 11.36
C PHE A 197 -13.97 -12.30 12.67
N SER A 198 -13.39 -11.63 13.66
CA SER A 198 -14.07 -11.20 14.88
C SER A 198 -14.44 -9.72 14.80
N ARG A 199 -15.43 -9.30 15.59
CA ARG A 199 -15.85 -7.90 15.64
C ARG A 199 -14.69 -7.00 16.08
N ASP A 200 -13.93 -7.43 17.07
CA ASP A 200 -12.84 -6.65 17.65
C ASP A 200 -11.69 -6.49 16.65
N ASN A 201 -11.34 -7.56 15.92
CA ASN A 201 -10.34 -7.49 14.85
C ASN A 201 -10.80 -6.55 13.73
N TRP A 202 -12.06 -6.66 13.27
CA TRP A 202 -12.61 -5.75 12.27
C TRP A 202 -12.50 -4.28 12.71
N VAL A 203 -12.92 -3.97 13.93
CA VAL A 203 -12.89 -2.60 14.45
C VAL A 203 -11.46 -2.10 14.61
N ASP A 204 -10.55 -2.90 15.18
CA ASP A 204 -9.14 -2.54 15.33
C ASP A 204 -8.49 -2.26 13.96
N MET A 205 -8.72 -3.13 12.98
CA MET A 205 -8.13 -2.99 11.66
C MET A 205 -8.66 -1.78 10.90
N MET A 206 -9.97 -1.54 10.93
CA MET A 206 -10.55 -0.32 10.34
C MET A 206 -10.03 0.95 11.03
N ASN A 207 -9.80 0.94 12.35
CA ASN A 207 -9.19 2.07 13.05
C ASN A 207 -7.72 2.28 12.67
N LYS A 208 -6.94 1.21 12.55
CA LYS A 208 -5.53 1.27 12.09
C LYS A 208 -5.43 1.80 10.66
N ILE A 209 -6.25 1.28 9.75
CA ILE A 209 -6.29 1.74 8.35
C ILE A 209 -6.73 3.21 8.28
N GLY A 210 -7.72 3.62 9.08
CA GLY A 210 -8.14 5.02 9.16
C GLY A 210 -7.00 5.95 9.62
N ARG A 211 -6.24 5.56 10.65
CA ARG A 211 -5.06 6.32 11.11
C ARG A 211 -3.96 6.37 10.05
N LEU A 212 -3.65 5.24 9.42
CA LEU A 212 -2.66 5.19 8.34
C LEU A 212 -3.06 6.12 7.19
N ARG A 213 -4.33 6.11 6.78
CA ARG A 213 -4.87 7.00 5.75
C ARG A 213 -4.64 8.47 6.09
N ASP A 214 -4.89 8.86 7.34
CA ASP A 214 -4.73 10.23 7.80
C ASP A 214 -3.23 10.64 7.83
N GLU A 215 -2.34 9.75 8.28
CA GLU A 215 -0.88 9.97 8.26
C GLU A 215 -0.33 10.13 6.84
N LEU A 216 -0.80 9.29 5.90
CA LEU A 216 -0.45 9.36 4.49
C LEU A 216 -0.90 10.68 3.85
N ALA A 217 -2.11 11.15 4.19
CA ALA A 217 -2.66 12.40 3.67
C ALA A 217 -1.96 13.65 4.23
N HIS A 218 -1.51 13.61 5.49
CA HIS A 218 -0.87 14.74 6.15
C HIS A 218 0.64 14.84 5.92
N SER A 219 1.23 13.98 5.07
CA SER A 219 2.68 13.98 4.75
C SER A 219 3.57 14.02 6.00
N GLN A 220 3.21 13.24 7.03
CA GLN A 220 4.00 13.16 8.26
C GLN A 220 5.42 12.68 7.97
N SER A 221 6.40 13.14 8.76
CA SER A 221 7.81 12.78 8.55
C SER A 221 8.10 11.29 8.76
N GLN A 222 7.24 10.58 9.50
CA GLN A 222 7.30 9.14 9.72
C GLN A 222 5.87 8.60 9.81
N LEU A 223 5.65 7.38 9.30
CA LEU A 223 4.42 6.63 9.54
C LEU A 223 4.43 6.11 10.98
N GLY A 224 3.32 6.23 11.70
CA GLY A 224 3.15 5.76 13.07
C GLY A 224 3.02 4.24 13.21
N PHE A 225 3.39 3.50 12.16
CA PHE A 225 3.24 2.06 12.01
C PHE A 225 4.53 1.43 11.50
N SER A 226 4.82 0.22 11.99
CA SER A 226 5.85 -0.63 11.37
C SER A 226 5.42 -1.08 9.97
N TRP A 227 6.39 -1.44 9.12
CA TRP A 227 6.09 -2.00 7.81
C TRP A 227 5.33 -3.32 7.89
N GLU A 228 5.57 -4.09 8.94
CA GLU A 228 4.87 -5.33 9.24
C GLU A 228 3.39 -5.08 9.58
N GLU A 229 3.07 -4.04 10.34
CA GLU A 229 1.69 -3.62 10.59
C GLU A 229 1.00 -3.13 9.31
N ILE A 230 1.73 -2.40 8.45
CA ILE A 230 1.22 -1.96 7.14
C ILE A 230 0.94 -3.15 6.23
N ASP A 231 1.80 -4.18 6.20
CA ASP A 231 1.52 -5.40 5.44
C ASP A 231 0.28 -6.13 5.96
N GLN A 232 0.09 -6.23 7.27
CA GLN A 232 -1.13 -6.80 7.86
C GLN A 232 -2.38 -6.03 7.43
N MET A 233 -2.32 -4.69 7.38
CA MET A 233 -3.40 -3.85 6.85
C MET A 233 -3.65 -4.12 5.36
N ILE A 234 -2.61 -4.25 4.54
CA ILE A 234 -2.72 -4.58 3.10
C ILE A 234 -3.37 -5.96 2.92
N VAL A 235 -2.94 -6.98 3.67
CA VAL A 235 -3.52 -8.32 3.64
C VAL A 235 -5.00 -8.27 3.99
N PHE A 236 -5.37 -7.53 5.04
CA PHE A 236 -6.77 -7.36 5.42
C PHE A 236 -7.59 -6.67 4.33
N ILE A 237 -7.09 -5.56 3.77
CA ILE A 237 -7.76 -4.84 2.69
C ILE A 237 -8.00 -5.77 1.52
N ARG A 238 -6.97 -6.50 1.07
CA ARG A 238 -7.07 -7.51 0.00
C ARG A 238 -8.08 -8.61 0.32
N GLY A 239 -8.11 -9.08 1.56
CA GLY A 239 -9.11 -10.05 2.02
C GLY A 239 -10.55 -9.56 1.90
N VAL A 240 -10.77 -8.23 1.93
CA VAL A 240 -12.08 -7.62 1.71
C VAL A 240 -12.36 -7.37 0.22
N ILE A 241 -11.39 -6.78 -0.51
CA ILE A 241 -11.63 -6.33 -1.88
C ILE A 241 -11.48 -7.44 -2.92
N ASP A 242 -10.58 -8.42 -2.76
CA ASP A 242 -10.25 -9.40 -3.80
C ASP A 242 -11.25 -10.56 -3.89
N ARG A 243 -12.27 -10.58 -3.03
CA ARG A 243 -13.31 -11.61 -2.98
C ARG A 243 -14.52 -11.21 -3.81
N GLU A 244 -15.33 -12.20 -4.18
CA GLU A 244 -16.66 -11.94 -4.72
C GLU A 244 -17.48 -11.13 -3.70
N ASP A 245 -18.23 -10.13 -4.21
CA ASP A 245 -19.08 -9.26 -3.38
C ASP A 245 -19.97 -10.14 -2.47
N PRO A 246 -19.82 -10.05 -1.14
CA PRO A 246 -20.67 -10.83 -0.25
C PRO A 246 -22.12 -10.38 -0.36
N VAL A 247 -23.04 -11.32 -0.14
CA VAL A 247 -24.47 -11.01 -0.03
C VAL A 247 -24.84 -10.78 1.43
N PHE A 248 -25.31 -9.57 1.74
CA PHE A 248 -25.85 -9.22 3.04
C PHE A 248 -27.36 -9.49 3.06
N GLU A 249 -27.79 -10.45 3.88
CA GLU A 249 -29.22 -10.65 4.15
C GLU A 249 -29.77 -9.42 4.92
N SER A 250 -30.95 -8.96 4.51
CA SER A 250 -31.67 -7.79 5.05
C SER A 250 -32.12 -7.97 6.51
#